data_AF-A0A535UI91-F1
#
_entry.id   AF-A0A535UI91-F1
#
_cell.length_a   1.000
_cell.length_b   1.000
_cell.length_c   1.000
_cell.angle_alpha   90.00
_cell.angle_beta   90.00
_cell.angle_gamma   90.00
#
_symmetry.space_group_name_H-M   'P 1'
#
loop_
_entity.id
_entity.type
_entity.pdbx_description
1 polymer ?
#
loop_
_entity_poly.entity_id
_entity_poly.type
_entity_poly.pdbx_seq_one_letter_code
_entity_poly.pdbx_strand_id
1 'polypeptide(L)'
;MRPLPSLMRVKQHTGFWTVLTLLLVLIAAVGIGFSYIPGKRLTEHGDALQINLLRLFAGSFLLLPLLALQTNVLLAPLSWSLIGMLVLYIVTNFGLGYILLQAGLSLLQAWKASAILQTMPLFSTVFALLLLHESLTLVQIAGGCIILVGGFLVI
;
A
#
# COMPACT_ATOMS: atom_id res chain seq x y z
N MET A 1 36.07 26.01 -8.66
CA MET A 1 35.10 25.04 -9.22
C MET A 1 33.70 25.47 -8.82
N ARG A 2 32.85 25.91 -9.77
CA ARG A 2 31.46 26.32 -9.50
C ARG A 2 30.59 25.06 -9.36
N PRO A 3 29.76 24.91 -8.33
CA PRO A 3 28.85 23.77 -8.24
C PRO A 3 27.79 23.83 -9.34
N LEU A 4 27.48 22.67 -9.93
CA LEU A 4 26.51 22.48 -11.01
C LEU A 4 25.08 22.90 -10.56
N PRO A 5 24.31 23.64 -11.38
CA PRO A 5 22.97 24.14 -11.02
C PRO A 5 21.90 23.06 -10.74
N SER A 6 22.14 21.81 -11.12
CA SER A 6 21.17 20.71 -10.98
C SER A 6 21.03 20.20 -9.54
N LEU A 7 22.04 20.40 -8.68
CA LEU A 7 22.01 19.93 -7.29
C LEU A 7 21.31 20.90 -6.32
N MET A 8 21.00 22.12 -6.75
CA MET A 8 20.30 23.11 -5.91
C MET A 8 18.76 23.05 -5.99
N ARG A 9 18.17 22.41 -7.02
CA ARG A 9 16.70 22.33 -7.16
C ARG A 9 16.03 21.32 -6.23
N VAL A 10 16.77 20.36 -5.68
CA VAL A 10 16.21 19.31 -4.80
C VAL A 10 15.92 19.83 -3.38
N LYS A 11 16.53 20.96 -2.97
CA LYS A 11 16.41 21.47 -1.58
C LYS A 11 15.32 22.51 -1.33
N GLN A 12 14.59 22.98 -2.35
CA GLN A 12 13.73 24.18 -2.22
C GLN A 12 12.20 23.96 -2.15
N HIS A 13 11.69 22.73 -2.18
CA HIS A 13 10.24 22.45 -2.04
C HIS A 13 9.82 21.92 -0.65
N THR A 14 10.64 22.10 0.38
CA THR A 14 10.82 21.09 1.46
C THR A 14 10.06 21.31 2.78
N GLY A 15 9.37 22.43 3.00
CA GLY A 15 8.62 22.66 4.24
C GLY A 15 7.17 22.16 4.17
N PHE A 16 6.33 22.95 3.48
CA PHE A 16 4.89 22.71 3.39
C PHE A 16 4.53 21.35 2.79
N TRP A 17 5.15 20.98 1.66
CA TRP A 17 4.86 19.72 0.98
C TRP A 17 5.23 18.52 1.83
N THR A 18 6.34 18.58 2.57
CA THR A 18 6.74 17.52 3.49
C THR A 18 5.73 17.34 4.62
N VAL A 19 5.28 18.44 5.23
CA VAL A 19 4.25 18.38 6.28
C VAL A 19 2.94 17.82 5.70
N LEU A 20 2.54 18.26 4.52
CA LEU A 20 1.35 17.74 3.84
C LEU A 20 1.48 16.23 3.57
N THR A 21 2.60 15.76 3.04
CA THR A 21 2.85 14.33 2.82
C THR A 21 2.79 13.54 4.13
N LEU A 22 3.40 14.05 5.21
CA LEU A 22 3.35 13.39 6.53
C LEU A 22 1.92 13.29 7.06
N LEU A 23 1.12 14.36 6.92
CA LEU A 23 -0.29 14.35 7.30
C LEU A 23 -1.10 13.34 6.48
N LEU A 24 -0.87 13.27 5.16
CA LEU A 24 -1.53 12.30 4.29
C LEU A 24 -1.17 10.85 4.68
N VAL A 25 0.10 10.59 4.99
CA VAL A 25 0.56 9.28 5.46
C VAL A 25 -0.10 8.90 6.79
N LEU A 26 -0.21 9.84 7.73
CA LEU A 26 -0.89 9.61 9.01
C LEU A 26 -2.38 9.31 8.82
N ILE A 27 -3.07 10.08 7.98
CA ILE A 27 -4.49 9.83 7.65
C ILE A 27 -4.65 8.45 7.00
N ALA A 28 -3.78 8.08 6.07
CA ALA A 28 -3.80 6.77 5.44
C ALA A 28 -3.56 5.64 6.46
N ALA A 29 -2.59 5.79 7.36
CA ALA A 29 -2.29 4.80 8.40
C ALA A 29 -3.48 4.58 9.34
N VAL A 30 -4.10 5.66 9.81
CA VAL A 30 -5.32 5.60 10.64
C VAL A 30 -6.47 4.95 9.86
N GLY A 31 -6.64 5.32 8.59
CA GLY A 31 -7.68 4.75 7.71
C GLY A 31 -7.51 3.24 7.52
N ILE A 32 -6.29 2.78 7.25
CA ILE A 32 -5.99 1.34 7.12
C ILE A 32 -6.26 0.62 8.43
N GLY A 33 -5.76 1.14 9.57
CA GLY A 33 -5.99 0.53 10.88
C GLY A 33 -7.48 0.42 11.23
N PHE A 34 -8.25 1.49 10.98
CA PHE A 34 -9.70 1.49 11.20
C PHE A 34 -10.43 0.50 10.28
N SER A 35 -9.97 0.33 9.03
CA SER A 35 -10.63 -0.55 8.04
C SER A 35 -10.68 -2.03 8.44
N TYR A 36 -9.78 -2.50 9.31
CA TYR A 36 -9.77 -3.89 9.77
C TYR A 36 -10.92 -4.22 10.72
N ILE A 37 -11.46 -3.24 11.45
CA ILE A 37 -12.60 -3.44 12.36
C ILE A 37 -13.88 -3.81 11.60
N PRO A 38 -14.38 -3.01 10.65
CA PRO A 38 -15.51 -3.40 9.81
C PRO A 38 -15.14 -4.58 8.92
N GLY A 39 -13.89 -4.67 8.43
CA GLY A 39 -13.41 -5.80 7.65
C GLY A 39 -13.59 -7.14 8.37
N LYS A 40 -13.26 -7.21 9.66
CA LYS A 40 -13.50 -8.40 10.48
C LYS A 40 -14.99 -8.73 10.62
N ARG A 41 -15.84 -7.73 10.94
CA ARG A 41 -17.30 -7.94 11.08
C ARG A 41 -17.95 -8.42 9.78
N LEU A 42 -17.52 -7.87 8.64
CA LEU A 42 -17.96 -8.28 7.32
C LEU A 42 -17.55 -9.72 7.04
N THR A 43 -16.33 -10.12 7.40
CA THR A 43 -15.82 -11.48 7.19
C THR A 43 -16.58 -12.54 8.01
N GLU A 44 -17.18 -12.17 9.15
CA GLU A 44 -18.01 -13.07 9.96
C GLU A 44 -19.35 -13.43 9.30
N HIS A 45 -19.85 -12.59 8.38
CA HIS A 45 -21.19 -12.74 7.78
C HIS A 45 -21.20 -12.80 6.25
N GLY A 46 -20.09 -12.46 5.59
CA GLY A 46 -19.98 -12.31 4.15
C GLY A 46 -18.87 -13.17 3.57
N ASP A 47 -19.11 -13.67 2.36
CA ASP A 47 -18.10 -14.40 1.59
C ASP A 47 -16.94 -13.46 1.18
N ALA A 48 -15.71 -13.98 1.23
CA ALA A 48 -14.51 -13.19 0.99
C ALA A 48 -14.48 -12.55 -0.40
N LEU A 49 -15.08 -13.24 -1.38
CA LEU A 49 -15.23 -12.76 -2.74
C LEU A 49 -16.19 -11.57 -2.82
N GLN A 50 -17.34 -11.65 -2.15
CA GLN A 50 -18.34 -10.58 -2.16
C GLN A 50 -17.80 -9.29 -1.53
N ILE A 51 -17.05 -9.42 -0.43
CA ILE A 51 -16.42 -8.28 0.25
C ILE A 51 -15.34 -7.65 -0.64
N ASN A 52 -14.57 -8.44 -1.38
CA ASN A 52 -13.57 -7.93 -2.32
C ASN A 52 -14.21 -7.24 -3.52
N LEU A 53 -15.29 -7.78 -4.07
CA LEU A 53 -16.05 -7.15 -5.13
C LEU A 53 -16.60 -5.80 -4.66
N LEU A 54 -17.20 -5.73 -3.47
CA LEU A 54 -17.71 -4.47 -2.92
C LEU A 54 -16.59 -3.44 -2.78
N ARG A 55 -15.42 -3.84 -2.27
CA ARG A 55 -14.24 -2.96 -2.17
C ARG A 55 -13.80 -2.44 -3.54
N LEU A 56 -13.75 -3.29 -4.55
CA LEU A 56 -13.33 -2.92 -5.90
C LEU A 56 -14.35 -1.97 -6.56
N PHE A 57 -15.64 -2.26 -6.43
CA PHE A 57 -16.70 -1.40 -6.96
C PHE A 57 -16.73 -0.05 -6.27
N ALA A 58 -16.67 -0.02 -4.94
CA ALA A 58 -16.65 1.23 -4.18
C ALA A 58 -15.42 2.08 -4.53
N GLY A 59 -14.24 1.46 -4.61
CA GLY A 59 -13.01 2.15 -5.00
C GLY A 59 -13.07 2.68 -6.43
N SER A 60 -13.56 1.87 -7.37
CA SER A 60 -13.71 2.28 -8.77
C SER A 60 -14.71 3.43 -8.91
N PHE A 61 -15.85 3.35 -8.25
CA PHE A 61 -16.87 4.41 -8.27
C PHE A 61 -16.34 5.73 -7.71
N LEU A 62 -15.51 5.70 -6.66
CA LEU A 62 -14.87 6.90 -6.11
C LEU A 62 -13.77 7.45 -7.03
N LEU A 63 -13.03 6.60 -7.73
CA LEU A 63 -11.92 7.01 -8.60
C LEU A 63 -12.37 7.47 -9.99
N LEU A 64 -13.51 6.98 -10.49
CA LEU A 64 -14.01 7.34 -11.83
C LEU A 64 -14.22 8.85 -12.04
N PRO A 65 -14.83 9.61 -11.11
CA PRO A 65 -14.95 11.07 -11.24
C PRO A 65 -13.59 11.77 -11.25
N LEU A 66 -12.62 11.29 -10.46
CA LEU A 66 -11.27 11.85 -10.44
C LEU A 66 -10.54 11.58 -11.76
N LEU A 67 -10.75 10.39 -12.34
CA LEU A 67 -10.21 10.03 -13.65
C LEU A 67 -10.78 10.92 -14.77
N ALA A 68 -12.05 11.30 -14.68
CA ALA A 68 -12.67 12.22 -15.64
C ALA A 68 -12.01 13.62 -15.64
N LEU A 69 -11.37 14.02 -14.53
CA LEU A 69 -10.60 15.26 -14.44
C LEU A 69 -9.19 15.14 -15.04
N GLN A 70 -8.74 13.93 -15.40
CA GLN A 70 -7.40 13.64 -15.92
C GLN A 70 -7.46 13.14 -17.37
N THR A 71 -7.77 14.06 -18.30
CA THR A 71 -7.90 13.78 -19.74
C THR A 71 -6.67 13.11 -20.37
N ASN A 72 -5.47 13.41 -19.87
CA ASN A 72 -4.22 12.80 -20.36
C ASN A 72 -4.13 11.29 -20.09
N VAL A 73 -4.78 10.79 -19.02
CA VAL A 73 -4.77 9.36 -18.67
C VAL A 73 -5.77 8.59 -19.52
N LEU A 74 -6.95 9.18 -19.79
CA LEU A 74 -8.00 8.56 -20.60
C LEU A 74 -7.59 8.32 -22.06
N LEU A 75 -6.70 9.16 -22.59
CA LEU A 75 -6.23 9.09 -23.97
C LEU A 75 -4.92 8.29 -24.13
N ALA A 76 -4.32 7.84 -23.03
CA ALA A 76 -3.07 7.10 -23.07
C ALA A 76 -3.30 5.67 -23.61
N PRO A 77 -2.52 5.21 -24.62
CA PRO A 77 -2.64 3.85 -25.11
C PRO A 77 -2.21 2.84 -24.05
N LEU A 78 -3.01 1.80 -23.84
CA LEU A 78 -2.68 0.71 -22.94
C LEU A 78 -1.61 -0.18 -23.59
N SER A 79 -0.40 -0.21 -23.01
CA SER A 79 0.62 -1.15 -23.43
C SER A 79 0.31 -2.56 -22.91
N TRP A 80 0.70 -3.59 -23.66
CA TRP A 80 0.59 -4.98 -23.21
C TRP A 80 1.34 -5.26 -21.91
N SER A 81 2.46 -4.56 -21.68
CA SER A 81 3.20 -4.63 -20.42
C SER A 81 2.39 -4.09 -19.24
N LEU A 82 1.69 -2.97 -19.42
CA LEU A 82 0.82 -2.40 -18.39
C LEU A 82 -0.35 -3.32 -18.08
N ILE A 83 -1.00 -3.89 -19.11
CA ILE A 83 -2.07 -4.86 -18.94
C ILE A 83 -1.56 -6.07 -18.15
N GLY A 84 -0.39 -6.61 -18.50
CA GLY A 84 0.23 -7.71 -17.77
C GLY A 84 0.47 -7.38 -16.28
N MET A 85 0.99 -6.19 -15.99
CA MET A 85 1.19 -5.74 -14.61
C MET A 85 -0.13 -5.57 -13.85
N LEU A 86 -1.17 -5.04 -14.50
CA LEU A 86 -2.50 -4.89 -13.89
C LEU A 86 -3.13 -6.26 -13.58
N VAL A 87 -3.03 -7.22 -14.49
CA VAL A 87 -3.53 -8.59 -14.25
C VAL A 87 -2.76 -9.23 -13.09
N LEU A 88 -1.43 -9.13 -13.08
CA LEU A 88 -0.61 -9.66 -11.99
C LEU A 88 -0.99 -9.01 -10.66
N TYR A 89 -1.17 -7.69 -10.62
CA TYR A 89 -1.61 -6.96 -9.45
C TYR A 89 -2.99 -7.42 -8.97
N ILE A 90 -3.97 -7.56 -9.87
CA ILE A 90 -5.32 -7.99 -9.50
C ILE A 90 -5.30 -9.40 -8.90
N VAL A 91 -4.61 -10.34 -9.55
CA VAL A 91 -4.53 -11.74 -9.10
C VAL A 91 -3.81 -11.85 -7.76
N THR A 92 -2.67 -11.18 -7.60
CA THR A 92 -1.87 -11.28 -6.37
C THR A 92 -2.48 -10.49 -5.22
N ASN A 93 -2.99 -9.28 -5.45
CA ASN A 93 -3.50 -8.42 -4.40
C ASN A 93 -4.93 -8.78 -4.00
N PHE A 94 -5.86 -8.85 -4.96
CA PHE A 94 -7.28 -9.12 -4.69
C PHE A 94 -7.61 -10.62 -4.66
N GLY A 95 -6.97 -11.41 -5.52
CA GLY A 95 -7.16 -12.86 -5.57
C GLY A 95 -6.49 -13.56 -4.40
N LEU A 96 -5.19 -13.37 -4.20
CA LEU A 96 -4.46 -14.03 -3.11
C LEU A 96 -4.49 -13.20 -1.82
N GLY A 97 -3.99 -11.98 -1.86
CA GLY A 97 -3.77 -11.16 -0.66
C GLY A 97 -5.03 -10.94 0.17
N TYR A 98 -6.08 -10.35 -0.42
CA TYR A 98 -7.30 -10.03 0.31
C TYR A 98 -8.15 -11.25 0.69
N ILE A 99 -8.11 -12.34 -0.07
CA ILE A 99 -8.80 -13.58 0.31
C ILE A 99 -8.09 -14.21 1.51
N LEU A 100 -6.76 -14.34 1.46
CA LEU A 100 -5.96 -14.85 2.58
C LEU A 100 -6.06 -13.95 3.81
N LEU A 101 -6.13 -12.64 3.63
CA LEU A 101 -6.36 -11.69 4.73
C LEU A 101 -7.71 -11.93 5.41
N GLN A 102 -8.78 -12.13 4.64
CA GLN A 102 -10.09 -12.43 5.21
C GLN A 102 -10.10 -13.78 5.91
N ALA A 103 -9.50 -14.81 5.32
CA ALA A 103 -9.30 -16.09 6.01
C ALA A 103 -8.48 -15.93 7.30
N GLY A 104 -7.48 -15.05 7.33
CA GLY A 104 -6.75 -14.72 8.55
C GLY A 104 -7.61 -14.00 9.59
N LEU A 105 -8.44 -13.05 9.17
CA LEU A 105 -9.34 -12.28 10.05
C LEU A 105 -10.48 -13.12 10.63
N SER A 106 -10.91 -14.20 9.95
CA SER A 106 -11.88 -15.15 10.51
C SER A 106 -11.27 -16.06 11.58
N LEU A 107 -9.96 -16.32 11.51
CA LEU A 107 -9.24 -17.17 12.46
C LEU A 107 -8.62 -16.40 13.65
N LEU A 108 -8.31 -15.11 13.46
CA LEU A 108 -7.55 -14.29 14.42
C LEU A 108 -8.35 -13.09 14.92
N GLN A 109 -8.00 -12.58 16.09
CA GLN A 109 -8.49 -11.26 16.53
C GLN A 109 -7.91 -10.14 15.65
N ALA A 110 -8.67 -9.06 15.46
CA ALA A 110 -8.30 -7.97 14.55
C ALA A 110 -6.92 -7.36 14.88
N TRP A 111 -6.58 -7.22 16.17
CA TRP A 111 -5.29 -6.70 16.61
C TRP A 111 -4.12 -7.65 16.28
N LYS A 112 -4.32 -8.98 16.41
CA LYS A 112 -3.32 -9.99 16.01
C LYS A 112 -3.10 -9.99 14.50
N ALA A 113 -4.17 -9.93 13.72
CA ALA A 113 -4.08 -9.82 12.27
C ALA A 113 -3.36 -8.52 11.86
N SER A 114 -3.71 -7.39 12.48
CA SER A 114 -3.03 -6.11 12.24
C SER A 114 -1.54 -6.17 12.56
N ALA A 115 -1.15 -6.84 13.65
CA ALA A 115 0.25 -6.97 14.02
C ALA A 115 1.04 -7.86 13.04
N ILE A 116 0.45 -8.95 12.54
CA ILE A 116 1.06 -9.77 11.47
C ILE A 116 1.24 -8.94 10.19
N LEU A 117 0.28 -8.08 9.83
CA LEU A 117 0.41 -7.24 8.64
C LEU A 117 1.56 -6.22 8.73
N GLN A 118 2.07 -5.90 9.93
CA GLN A 118 3.28 -5.10 10.08
C GLN A 118 4.53 -5.80 9.54
N THR A 119 4.47 -7.10 9.20
CA THR A 119 5.56 -7.79 8.50
C THR A 119 5.52 -7.57 6.98
N MET A 120 4.48 -6.96 6.41
CA MET A 120 4.41 -6.68 4.96
C MET A 120 5.62 -5.90 4.43
N PRO A 121 6.15 -4.86 5.11
CA PRO A 121 7.34 -4.14 4.69
C PRO A 121 8.59 -5.03 4.58
N LEU A 122 8.70 -6.10 5.38
CA LEU A 122 9.80 -7.06 5.27
C LEU A 122 9.75 -7.79 3.94
N PHE A 123 8.59 -8.37 3.60
CA PHE A 123 8.40 -9.07 2.34
C PHE A 123 8.55 -8.11 1.15
N SER A 124 7.97 -6.91 1.24
CA SER A 124 8.13 -5.86 0.23
C SER A 124 9.61 -5.54 -0.02
N THR A 125 10.39 -5.37 1.05
CA THR A 125 11.84 -5.10 0.95
C THR A 125 12.58 -6.26 0.29
N VAL A 126 12.27 -7.50 0.66
CA VAL A 126 12.87 -8.68 0.02
C VAL A 126 12.53 -8.73 -1.47
N PHE A 127 11.27 -8.48 -1.85
CA PHE A 127 10.88 -8.43 -3.26
C PHE A 127 11.52 -7.26 -4.02
N ALA A 128 11.72 -6.10 -3.39
CA ALA A 128 12.44 -4.98 -3.99
C ALA A 128 13.91 -5.34 -4.30
N LEU A 129 14.59 -6.01 -3.38
CA LEU A 129 15.95 -6.52 -3.60
C LEU A 129 16.00 -7.56 -4.74
N LEU A 130 15.03 -8.47 -4.79
CA LEU A 130 15.04 -9.60 -5.73
C LEU A 130 14.56 -9.22 -7.13
N LEU A 131 13.50 -8.41 -7.24
CA LEU A 131 12.82 -8.11 -8.50
C LEU A 131 13.26 -6.78 -9.10
N LEU A 132 13.51 -5.76 -8.27
CA LEU A 132 13.93 -4.43 -8.73
C LEU A 132 15.45 -4.26 -8.66
N HIS A 133 16.17 -5.20 -8.04
CA HIS A 133 17.63 -5.16 -7.85
C HIS A 133 18.10 -3.87 -7.15
N GLU A 134 17.26 -3.32 -6.25
CA GLU A 134 17.61 -2.14 -5.47
C GLU A 134 18.66 -2.47 -4.39
N SER A 135 19.43 -1.47 -3.98
CA SER A 135 20.36 -1.58 -2.85
C SER A 135 19.80 -0.84 -1.64
N LEU A 136 19.85 -1.48 -0.47
CA LEU A 136 19.34 -0.90 0.77
C LEU A 136 20.44 -0.14 1.50
N THR A 137 20.09 1.06 1.95
CA THR A 137 20.91 1.83 2.87
C THR A 137 20.80 1.28 4.29
N LEU A 138 21.83 1.49 5.11
CA LEU A 138 21.82 1.10 6.52
C LEU A 138 20.64 1.70 7.30
N VAL A 139 20.21 2.91 6.94
CA VAL A 139 19.07 3.58 7.56
C VAL A 139 17.75 2.86 7.24
N GLN A 140 17.57 2.40 6.00
CA GLN A 140 16.39 1.61 5.61
C GLN A 140 16.35 0.27 6.32
N ILE A 141 17.50 -0.39 6.48
CA ILE A 141 17.61 -1.65 7.23
C ILE A 141 17.23 -1.41 8.70
N ALA A 142 17.79 -0.39 9.34
CA ALA A 142 17.46 -0.04 10.72
C ALA A 142 15.97 0.29 10.90
N GLY A 143 15.39 1.07 9.98
CA GLY A 143 13.96 1.38 9.98
C GLY A 143 13.10 0.12 9.83
N GLY A 144 13.47 -0.80 8.93
CA GLY A 144 12.81 -2.08 8.76
C GLY A 144 12.83 -2.93 10.03
N CYS A 145 13.98 -3.01 10.70
CA CYS A 145 14.10 -3.71 11.99
C CYS A 145 13.20 -3.10 13.07
N ILE A 146 13.12 -1.77 13.17
CA ILE A 146 12.26 -1.09 14.13
C ILE A 146 10.78 -1.44 13.89
N ILE A 147 10.33 -1.47 12.64
CA ILE A 147 8.95 -1.84 12.30
C ILE A 147 8.64 -3.27 12.75
N LEU A 148 9.57 -4.21 12.55
CA LEU A 148 9.40 -5.61 12.97
C LEU A 148 9.34 -5.75 14.49
N VAL A 149 10.24 -5.09 15.22
CA VAL A 149 10.24 -5.11 16.69
C VAL A 149 8.95 -4.49 17.22
N GLY A 150 8.50 -3.36 16.64
CA GLY A 150 7.24 -2.74 16.99
C GLY A 150 6.04 -3.65 16.76
N GLY A 151 6.00 -4.35 15.62
CA GLY A 151 4.96 -5.34 15.32
C GLY A 151 4.97 -6.50 16.31
N PHE A 152 6.14 -7.04 16.66
CA PHE A 152 6.29 -8.14 17.60
C PHE A 152 5.85 -7.76 19.03
N LEU A 153 6.17 -6.55 19.49
CA LEU A 153 5.78 -6.08 20.83
C LEU A 153 4.26 -5.93 21.02
N VAL A 154 3.51 -5.77 19.92
CA VAL A 154 2.04 -5.66 19.97
C VAL A 154 1.36 -7.04 20.05
N ILE A 155 2.04 -8.12 19.64
CA ILE A 155 1.53 -9.50 19.65
C ILE A 155 1.65 -10.10 21.05
#